data_AF-A0A6V7IVL9-F1
#
_entry.id   AF-A0A6V7IVL9-F1
#
_cell.length_a   1.000
_cell.length_b   1.000
_cell.length_c   1.000
_cell.angle_alpha   90.00
_cell.angle_beta   90.00
_cell.angle_gamma   90.00
#
_symmetry.space_group_name_H-M   'P 1'
#
loop_
_entity.id
_entity.type
_entity.pdbx_description
1 polymer ?
#
loop_
_entity_poly.entity_id
_entity_poly.type
_entity_poly.pdbx_seq_one_letter_code
_entity_poly.pdbx_strand_id
1 'polypeptide(L)'
;MEDFVPTRCAQVKKNVKDDFVSVTFTAHKKKIRKDDHGSGEQFDEAEKLSPEEQKQKQEKEMKRLRWDIMKFGASGMKAGKKQSAKTALILQLGGIPTKSKRNQNYKEILQRKTKEKARQERRKARQSGAANSLVKVNKTRKNVVKKKEGTILDVYGKVDKKILKKSK
;
A
#
# COMPACT_ATOMS: atom_id res chain seq x y z
N MET A 1 -17.32 -48.72 37.26
CA MET A 1 -16.43 -47.58 36.90
C MET A 1 -17.33 -46.37 36.74
N GLU A 2 -17.67 -45.68 37.84
CA GLU A 2 -18.73 -44.66 37.84
C GLU A 2 -18.26 -43.25 38.24
N ASP A 3 -16.97 -43.06 38.52
CA ASP A 3 -16.44 -41.77 39.03
C ASP A 3 -15.62 -40.99 37.99
N PHE A 4 -16.05 -40.94 36.74
CA PHE A 4 -15.41 -40.07 35.75
C PHE A 4 -16.11 -38.71 35.71
N VAL A 5 -15.52 -37.71 36.39
CA VAL A 5 -15.99 -36.32 36.34
C VAL A 5 -15.48 -35.66 35.05
N PRO A 6 -16.34 -35.38 34.06
CA PRO A 6 -15.90 -34.80 32.80
C PRO A 6 -15.46 -33.35 33.01
N THR A 7 -14.34 -32.98 32.38
CA THR A 7 -13.84 -31.61 32.39
C THR A 7 -14.79 -30.66 31.64
N ARG A 8 -14.78 -29.37 32.01
CA ARG A 8 -15.63 -28.34 31.36
C ARG A 8 -15.48 -28.32 29.83
N CYS A 9 -14.27 -28.53 29.31
CA CYS A 9 -14.02 -28.58 27.87
C CYS A 9 -14.66 -29.79 27.17
N ALA A 10 -14.88 -30.91 27.89
CA ALA A 10 -15.56 -32.08 27.36
C ALA A 10 -17.09 -31.88 27.28
N GLN A 11 -17.66 -31.02 28.12
CA GLN A 11 -19.09 -30.67 28.10
C GLN A 11 -19.46 -29.82 26.89
N VAL A 12 -18.58 -28.92 26.44
CA VAL A 12 -18.79 -28.08 25.24
C VAL A 12 -18.97 -28.93 23.97
N LYS A 13 -18.38 -30.14 23.93
CA LYS A 13 -18.51 -31.04 22.78
C LYS A 13 -19.81 -31.85 22.74
N LYS A 14 -20.58 -31.90 23.84
CA LYS A 14 -21.83 -32.68 23.91
C LYS A 14 -22.98 -32.00 23.16
N ASN A 15 -23.02 -30.67 23.16
CA ASN A 15 -24.09 -29.87 22.56
C ASN A 15 -23.82 -29.48 21.10
N VAL A 16 -22.76 -30.02 20.48
CA VAL A 16 -22.33 -29.66 19.11
C VAL A 16 -23.40 -29.98 18.07
N LYS A 17 -24.30 -30.94 18.33
CA LYS A 17 -25.42 -31.26 17.44
C LYS A 17 -26.55 -30.23 17.54
N ASP A 18 -26.75 -29.63 18.71
CA ASP A 18 -27.84 -28.69 18.97
C ASP A 18 -27.48 -27.27 18.52
N ASP A 19 -26.19 -26.92 18.58
CA ASP A 19 -25.65 -25.61 18.17
C ASP A 19 -25.26 -25.54 16.67
N PHE A 20 -25.51 -26.59 15.89
CA PHE A 20 -25.15 -26.62 14.47
C PHE A 20 -26.17 -25.83 13.64
N VAL A 21 -25.80 -24.60 13.24
CA VAL A 21 -26.59 -23.77 12.32
C VAL A 21 -25.91 -23.75 10.95
N SER A 22 -26.48 -24.46 9.98
CA SER A 22 -26.05 -24.38 8.58
C SER A 22 -26.72 -23.19 7.88
N VAL A 23 -25.96 -22.10 7.72
CA VAL A 23 -26.41 -20.95 6.93
C VAL A 23 -26.00 -21.14 5.48
N THR A 24 -26.96 -21.52 4.63
CA THR A 24 -26.75 -21.60 3.17
C THR A 24 -27.04 -20.24 2.54
N PHE A 25 -25.98 -19.56 2.12
CA PHE A 25 -26.11 -18.28 1.41
C PHE A 25 -26.44 -18.53 -0.06
N THR A 26 -27.65 -18.17 -0.48
CA THR A 26 -28.00 -18.07 -1.89
C THR A 26 -27.62 -16.67 -2.39
N ALA A 27 -26.67 -16.61 -3.33
CA ALA A 27 -26.22 -15.35 -3.88
C ALA A 27 -27.40 -14.65 -4.59
N HIS A 28 -27.56 -13.35 -4.31
CA HIS A 28 -28.56 -12.53 -5.00
C HIS A 28 -28.23 -12.47 -6.50
N LYS A 29 -29.24 -12.73 -7.35
CA LYS A 29 -29.10 -12.56 -8.79
C LYS A 29 -28.77 -11.10 -9.08
N LYS A 30 -27.62 -10.84 -9.71
CA LYS A 30 -27.23 -9.49 -10.11
C LYS A 30 -28.26 -8.97 -11.11
N LYS A 31 -28.89 -7.83 -10.81
CA LYS A 31 -29.64 -7.09 -11.82
C LYS A 31 -28.65 -6.57 -12.86
N ILE A 32 -28.69 -7.13 -14.07
CA ILE A 32 -27.96 -6.62 -15.22
C ILE A 32 -28.53 -5.23 -15.50
N ARG A 33 -27.74 -4.19 -15.25
CA ARG A 33 -28.05 -2.86 -15.76
C ARG A 33 -27.76 -2.92 -17.26
N LYS A 34 -28.76 -2.57 -18.07
CA LYS A 34 -28.52 -2.28 -19.49
C LYS A 34 -27.71 -0.99 -19.50
N ASP A 35 -26.39 -1.11 -19.62
CA ASP A 35 -25.55 0.03 -19.91
C ASP A 35 -25.72 0.36 -21.39
N ASP A 36 -26.15 1.59 -21.70
CA ASP A 36 -26.36 2.16 -23.04
C ASP A 36 -25.02 2.45 -23.76
N HIS A 37 -24.05 1.56 -23.65
CA HIS A 37 -22.81 1.65 -24.42
C HIS A 37 -22.55 0.32 -25.13
N GLY A 38 -22.94 0.32 -26.39
CA GLY A 38 -22.93 -0.79 -27.33
C GLY A 38 -21.67 -1.65 -27.33
N SER A 39 -21.88 -2.93 -27.11
CA SER A 39 -21.67 -3.96 -28.14
C SER A 39 -22.40 -5.20 -27.64
N GLY A 40 -23.60 -5.43 -28.17
CA GLY A 40 -24.33 -6.65 -27.92
C GLY A 40 -23.58 -7.83 -28.50
N GLU A 41 -23.32 -8.82 -27.65
CA GLU A 41 -23.41 -10.21 -28.08
C GLU A 41 -24.37 -10.87 -27.10
N GLN A 42 -25.65 -10.86 -27.51
CA GLN A 42 -26.55 -11.92 -27.12
C GLN A 42 -25.83 -13.23 -27.50
N PHE A 43 -25.64 -14.11 -26.52
CA PHE A 43 -25.48 -15.53 -26.82
C PHE A 43 -26.84 -16.05 -27.29
N ASP A 44 -27.29 -15.55 -28.44
CA ASP A 44 -28.39 -16.13 -29.18
C ASP A 44 -27.83 -17.35 -29.90
N GLU A 45 -28.56 -18.46 -29.76
CA GLU A 45 -28.44 -19.73 -30.46
C GLU A 45 -27.06 -20.04 -31.06
N ALA A 46 -26.42 -21.06 -30.49
CA ALA A 46 -25.45 -21.84 -31.23
C ALA A 46 -26.17 -22.45 -32.44
N GLU A 47 -26.28 -21.68 -33.53
CA GLU A 47 -26.43 -22.20 -34.87
C GLU A 47 -25.43 -23.34 -34.99
N LYS A 48 -25.92 -24.51 -35.38
CA LYS A 48 -25.13 -25.73 -35.60
C LYS A 48 -24.21 -25.50 -36.81
N LEU A 49 -23.25 -24.59 -36.65
CA LEU A 49 -22.22 -24.29 -37.62
C LEU A 49 -21.32 -25.50 -37.71
N SER A 50 -20.91 -25.82 -38.93
CA SER A 50 -19.93 -26.88 -39.18
C SER A 50 -18.68 -26.63 -38.33
N PRO A 51 -17.99 -27.68 -37.82
CA PRO A 51 -16.76 -27.53 -37.05
C PRO A 51 -15.72 -26.62 -37.74
N GLU A 52 -15.72 -26.59 -39.07
CA GLU A 52 -14.85 -25.73 -39.88
C GLU A 52 -15.21 -24.24 -39.78
N GLU A 53 -16.50 -23.91 -39.79
CA GLU A 53 -16.99 -22.53 -39.70
C GLU A 53 -16.78 -21.97 -38.28
N GLN A 54 -16.93 -22.81 -37.27
CA GLN A 54 -16.62 -22.45 -35.88
C GLN A 54 -15.13 -22.11 -35.74
N LYS A 55 -14.25 -22.91 -36.34
CA LYS A 55 -12.81 -22.65 -36.33
C LYS A 55 -12.46 -21.34 -37.04
N GLN A 56 -13.10 -21.05 -38.19
CA GLN A 56 -12.90 -19.78 -38.89
C GLN A 56 -13.42 -18.56 -38.10
N LYS A 57 -14.56 -18.68 -37.40
CA LYS A 57 -15.08 -17.63 -36.52
C LYS A 57 -14.12 -17.38 -35.35
N GLN A 58 -13.65 -18.44 -34.70
CA GLN A 58 -12.63 -18.35 -33.65
C GLN A 58 -11.34 -17.70 -34.14
N GLU A 59 -10.84 -18.05 -35.33
CA GLU A 59 -9.63 -17.42 -35.89
C GLU A 59 -9.83 -15.92 -36.17
N LYS A 60 -11.00 -15.52 -36.67
CA LYS A 60 -11.36 -14.11 -36.89
C LYS A 60 -11.44 -13.35 -35.56
N GLU A 61 -12.07 -13.91 -34.55
CA GLU A 61 -12.14 -13.33 -33.20
C GLU A 61 -10.77 -13.22 -32.56
N MET A 62 -9.94 -14.27 -32.64
CA MET A 62 -8.57 -14.25 -32.14
C MET A 62 -7.71 -13.20 -32.87
N LYS A 63 -7.93 -12.98 -34.17
CA LYS A 63 -7.26 -11.92 -34.94
C LYS A 63 -7.70 -10.52 -34.50
N ARG A 64 -8.99 -10.31 -34.23
CA ARG A 64 -9.53 -9.06 -33.68
C ARG A 64 -8.96 -8.78 -32.29
N LEU A 65 -9.03 -9.75 -31.39
CA LEU A 65 -8.48 -9.66 -30.03
C LEU A 65 -6.97 -9.36 -30.04
N ARG A 66 -6.19 -10.01 -30.91
CA ARG A 66 -4.76 -9.71 -31.08
C ARG A 66 -4.53 -8.26 -31.51
N TRP A 67 -5.34 -7.75 -32.44
CA TRP A 67 -5.24 -6.37 -32.90
C TRP A 67 -5.63 -5.37 -31.81
N ASP A 68 -6.69 -5.63 -31.05
CA ASP A 68 -7.12 -4.78 -29.94
C ASP A 68 -6.10 -4.76 -28.82
N ILE A 69 -5.51 -5.90 -28.48
CA ILE A 69 -4.39 -6.00 -27.54
C ILE A 69 -3.20 -5.15 -28.03
N MET A 70 -2.82 -5.27 -29.30
CA MET A 70 -1.72 -4.52 -29.88
C MET A 70 -2.01 -3.01 -29.87
N LYS A 71 -3.24 -2.62 -30.21
CA LYS A 71 -3.71 -1.24 -30.24
C LYS A 71 -3.80 -0.64 -28.84
N PHE A 72 -4.35 -1.38 -27.87
CA PHE A 72 -4.39 -1.01 -26.46
C PHE A 72 -2.97 -0.81 -25.92
N GLY A 73 -2.04 -1.68 -26.31
CA GLY A 73 -0.62 -1.54 -25.98
C GLY A 73 0.11 -0.43 -26.74
N ALA A 74 -0.46 0.16 -27.80
CA ALA A 74 0.18 1.13 -28.70
C ALA A 74 -0.34 2.57 -28.57
N SER A 75 -1.64 2.76 -28.41
CA SER A 75 -2.35 4.05 -28.51
C SER A 75 -2.63 4.70 -27.15
N GLY A 76 -2.45 6.02 -27.03
CA GLY A 76 -2.94 6.85 -25.91
C GLY A 76 -2.17 6.78 -24.58
N MET A 77 -1.30 5.80 -24.35
CA MET A 77 -0.53 5.71 -23.12
C MET A 77 0.82 6.44 -23.21
N LYS A 78 1.11 7.31 -22.22
CA LYS A 78 2.45 7.87 -22.00
C LYS A 78 3.49 6.74 -21.91
N ALA A 79 4.69 6.93 -22.47
CA ALA A 79 5.71 5.89 -22.62
C ALA A 79 5.97 5.05 -21.35
N GLY A 80 5.99 5.67 -20.17
CA GLY A 80 6.14 4.97 -18.90
C GLY A 80 4.97 4.02 -18.55
N LYS A 81 3.73 4.44 -18.81
CA LYS A 81 2.52 3.63 -18.56
C LYS A 81 2.35 2.52 -19.61
N LYS A 82 2.88 2.73 -20.81
CA LYS A 82 2.86 1.76 -21.90
C LYS A 82 3.61 0.48 -21.54
N GLN A 83 4.80 0.62 -20.94
CA GLN A 83 5.61 -0.53 -20.54
C GLN A 83 4.93 -1.33 -19.41
N SER A 84 4.35 -0.65 -18.41
CA SER A 84 3.64 -1.33 -17.32
C SER A 84 2.39 -2.07 -17.80
N ALA A 85 1.62 -1.48 -18.72
CA ALA A 85 0.43 -2.12 -19.28
C ALA A 85 0.80 -3.38 -20.08
N LYS A 86 1.87 -3.32 -20.88
CA LYS A 86 2.41 -4.50 -21.59
C LYS A 86 2.82 -5.60 -20.63
N THR A 87 3.55 -5.27 -19.55
CA THR A 87 3.96 -6.27 -18.55
C THR A 87 2.76 -6.87 -17.82
N ALA A 88 1.77 -6.06 -17.45
CA ALA A 88 0.54 -6.52 -16.78
C ALA A 88 -0.26 -7.49 -17.66
N LEU A 89 -0.37 -7.18 -18.96
CA LEU A 89 -1.05 -8.05 -19.91
C LEU A 89 -0.32 -9.40 -20.05
N ILE A 90 1.00 -9.38 -20.24
CA ILE A 90 1.80 -10.61 -20.34
C ILE A 90 1.58 -11.49 -19.11
N LEU A 91 1.56 -10.91 -17.90
CA LEU A 91 1.29 -11.62 -16.65
C LEU A 91 -0.11 -12.23 -16.61
N GLN A 92 -1.14 -11.49 -17.04
CA GLN A 92 -2.53 -11.99 -17.11
C GLN A 92 -2.66 -13.17 -18.08
N LEU A 93 -1.89 -13.16 -19.17
CA LEU A 93 -1.83 -14.25 -20.14
C LEU A 93 -0.96 -15.44 -19.68
N GLY A 94 -0.46 -15.42 -18.44
CA GLY A 94 0.40 -16.47 -17.88
C GLY A 94 1.84 -16.45 -18.43
N GLY A 95 2.25 -15.37 -19.10
CA GLY A 95 3.59 -15.21 -19.61
C GLY A 95 4.63 -14.94 -18.52
N ILE A 96 5.85 -15.43 -18.74
CA ILE A 96 6.97 -15.24 -17.80
C ILE A 96 7.40 -13.76 -17.80
N PRO A 97 7.44 -13.08 -16.64
CA PRO A 97 7.88 -11.70 -16.59
C PRO A 97 9.36 -11.57 -16.94
N THR A 98 9.72 -10.50 -17.65
CA THR A 98 11.12 -10.22 -17.97
C THR A 98 11.90 -9.95 -16.70
N LYS A 99 13.02 -10.66 -16.52
CA LYS A 99 13.96 -10.39 -15.41
C LYS A 99 14.56 -8.99 -15.56
N SER A 100 14.76 -8.30 -14.43
CA SER A 100 15.52 -7.04 -14.42
C SER A 100 16.92 -7.31 -14.99
N LYS A 101 17.29 -6.58 -16.05
CA LYS A 101 18.58 -6.78 -16.76
C LYS A 101 19.83 -6.53 -15.91
N ARG A 102 19.69 -5.84 -14.77
CA ARG A 102 20.80 -5.62 -13.83
C ARG A 102 20.68 -6.55 -12.63
N ASN A 103 21.76 -7.27 -12.37
CA ASN A 103 22.06 -7.84 -11.06
C ASN A 103 22.18 -6.65 -10.09
N GLN A 104 21.19 -6.50 -9.20
CA GLN A 104 21.17 -5.41 -8.23
C GLN A 104 21.95 -5.84 -6.98
N ASN A 105 22.80 -4.95 -6.44
CA ASN A 105 23.53 -5.23 -5.22
C ASN A 105 22.55 -5.34 -4.04
N TYR A 106 22.66 -6.41 -3.24
CA TYR A 106 21.77 -6.67 -2.11
C TYR A 106 21.72 -5.51 -1.10
N LYS A 107 22.86 -4.85 -0.85
CA LYS A 107 22.92 -3.69 0.06
C LYS A 107 22.06 -2.53 -0.43
N GLU A 108 22.02 -2.28 -1.74
CA GLU A 108 21.18 -1.24 -2.34
C GLU A 108 19.69 -1.57 -2.25
N ILE A 109 19.33 -2.84 -2.44
CA ILE A 109 17.95 -3.31 -2.28
C ILE A 109 17.49 -3.08 -0.84
N LEU A 110 18.32 -3.42 0.14
CA LEU A 110 17.99 -3.23 1.55
C LEU A 110 17.79 -1.75 1.89
N GLN A 111 18.68 -0.88 1.42
CA GLN A 111 18.56 0.58 1.59
C GLN A 111 17.31 1.16 0.93
N ARG A 112 16.90 0.65 -0.24
CA ARG A 112 15.65 1.08 -0.88
C ARG A 112 14.43 0.66 -0.06
N LYS A 113 14.41 -0.59 0.43
CA LYS A 113 13.31 -1.11 1.27
C LYS A 113 13.16 -0.31 2.56
N THR A 114 14.26 0.05 3.24
CA THR A 114 14.20 0.85 4.47
C THR A 114 13.69 2.26 4.20
N LYS A 115 14.18 2.92 3.15
CA LYS A 115 13.69 4.26 2.73
C LYS A 115 12.21 4.24 2.36
N GLU A 116 11.75 3.20 1.67
CA GLU A 116 10.35 3.06 1.28
C GLU A 116 9.44 2.82 2.49
N LYS A 117 9.82 1.94 3.42
CA LYS A 117 9.11 1.74 4.70
C LYS A 117 8.97 3.04 5.48
N ALA A 118 10.08 3.78 5.66
CA ALA A 118 10.07 5.07 6.34
C ALA A 118 9.16 6.09 5.63
N ARG A 119 9.13 6.11 4.29
CA ARG A 119 8.23 6.97 3.51
C ARG A 119 6.76 6.58 3.69
N GLN A 120 6.46 5.28 3.75
CA GLN A 120 5.10 4.78 3.99
C GLN A 120 4.62 5.10 5.40
N GLU A 121 5.46 4.92 6.42
CA GLU A 121 5.15 5.32 7.81
C GLU A 121 4.89 6.82 7.93
N ARG A 122 5.74 7.66 7.31
CA ARG A 122 5.51 9.11 7.25
C ARG A 122 4.19 9.46 6.55
N ARG A 123 3.81 8.73 5.50
CA ARG A 123 2.51 8.92 4.83
C ARG A 123 1.35 8.52 5.73
N LYS A 124 1.43 7.37 6.43
CA LYS A 124 0.42 6.92 7.39
C LYS A 124 0.25 7.90 8.54
N ALA A 125 1.36 8.37 9.12
CA ALA A 125 1.37 9.36 10.19
C ALA A 125 0.79 10.71 9.74
N ARG A 126 0.94 11.09 8.47
CA ARG A 126 0.30 12.29 7.89
C ARG A 126 -1.19 12.10 7.59
N GLN A 127 -1.62 10.87 7.30
CA GLN A 127 -3.02 10.54 7.02
C GLN A 127 -3.85 10.41 8.30
N SER A 128 -3.27 9.93 9.39
CA SER A 128 -3.86 10.14 10.71
C SER A 128 -3.66 11.60 11.08
N GLY A 129 -4.75 12.36 11.29
CA GLY A 129 -4.71 13.78 11.67
C GLY A 129 -3.95 14.09 12.99
N ALA A 130 -3.31 13.09 13.60
CA ALA A 130 -2.47 13.21 14.78
C ALA A 130 -1.13 13.94 14.53
N ALA A 131 -0.62 14.00 13.29
CA ALA A 131 0.68 14.61 12.99
C ALA A 131 0.77 16.12 13.33
N ASN A 132 -0.35 16.84 13.37
CA ASN A 132 -0.37 18.26 13.74
C ASN A 132 -0.70 18.50 15.23
N SER A 133 -1.12 17.47 15.97
CA SER A 133 -1.67 17.65 17.34
C SER A 133 -0.66 17.42 18.47
N LEU A 134 0.48 16.77 18.21
CA LEU A 134 1.39 16.33 19.27
C LEU A 134 2.88 16.65 19.02
N VAL A 135 3.19 17.64 18.19
CA VAL A 135 4.50 18.31 18.33
C VAL A 135 4.40 19.27 19.50
N LYS A 136 4.55 18.74 20.72
CA LYS A 136 4.88 19.58 21.88
C LYS A 136 6.24 20.21 21.55
N VAL A 137 6.20 21.44 21.04
CA VAL A 137 7.38 22.30 20.99
C VAL A 137 7.81 22.47 22.44
N ASN A 138 8.82 21.72 22.86
CA ASN A 138 9.42 21.89 24.18
C ASN A 138 9.89 23.34 24.27
N LYS A 139 9.12 24.19 24.97
CA LYS A 139 9.43 25.58 25.33
C LYS A 139 10.57 25.64 26.36
N THR A 140 11.58 24.79 26.25
CA THR A 140 12.76 24.76 27.12
C THR A 140 14.01 25.16 26.33
N ARG A 141 13.94 26.33 25.68
CA ARG A 141 15.12 27.12 25.30
C ARG A 141 14.99 28.59 25.69
N LYS A 142 14.31 28.88 26.80
CA LYS A 142 14.43 30.16 27.52
C LYS A 142 15.45 30.03 28.66
N ASN A 143 16.68 29.65 28.33
CA ASN A 143 17.85 29.91 29.16
C ASN A 143 18.73 30.93 28.42
N VAL A 144 18.14 32.07 28.08
CA VAL A 144 18.90 33.30 27.83
C VAL A 144 19.20 33.84 29.23
N VAL A 145 20.38 33.47 29.72
CA VAL A 145 21.21 34.18 30.70
C VAL A 145 20.43 35.16 31.59
N LYS A 146 19.95 34.68 32.75
CA LYS A 146 19.61 35.59 33.86
C LYS A 146 20.91 36.24 34.32
N LYS A 147 21.20 37.45 33.83
CA LYS A 147 22.25 38.30 34.40
C LYS A 147 21.86 38.56 35.85
N LYS A 148 22.78 38.28 36.78
CA LYS A 148 22.61 38.57 38.20
C LYS A 148 22.71 40.08 38.35
N GLU A 149 21.58 40.73 38.55
CA GLU A 149 21.52 42.10 39.05
C GLU A 149 21.96 42.07 40.52
N GLY A 150 22.90 42.94 40.92
CA GLY A 150 23.15 43.25 42.33
C GLY A 150 24.56 43.00 42.88
N THR A 151 25.62 43.44 42.21
CA THR A 151 26.91 43.67 42.90
C THR A 151 27.34 45.12 42.75
N ILE A 152 27.76 45.76 43.85
CA ILE A 152 28.24 47.15 43.93
C ILE A 152 29.28 47.52 42.84
N LEU A 153 30.00 46.52 42.34
CA LEU A 153 31.02 46.63 41.29
C LEU A 153 30.46 46.95 39.89
N ASP A 154 29.15 46.85 39.67
CA ASP A 154 28.53 47.26 38.40
C ASP A 154 28.46 48.79 38.25
N VAL A 155 28.30 49.52 39.37
CA VAL A 155 28.25 51.00 39.37
C VAL A 155 29.63 51.61 39.11
N TYR A 156 30.69 50.97 39.62
CA TYR A 156 32.04 51.52 39.59
C TYR A 156 32.98 50.79 38.62
N GLY A 157 32.48 49.78 37.89
CA GLY A 157 33.25 48.99 36.93
C GLY A 157 34.28 48.06 37.57
N LYS A 158 34.68 47.02 36.84
CA LYS A 158 35.70 46.06 37.27
C LYS A 158 37.09 46.60 36.90
N VAL A 159 37.95 46.85 37.89
CA VAL A 159 39.34 47.27 37.65
C VAL A 159 40.18 46.09 37.18
N ASP A 160 40.88 46.24 36.05
CA ASP A 160 41.77 45.22 35.52
C ASP A 160 43.04 45.05 36.37
N LYS A 161 43.29 43.81 36.82
CA LYS A 161 44.45 43.43 37.66
C LYS A 161 45.83 43.70 37.02
N LYS A 162 45.87 44.07 35.74
CA LYS A 162 47.09 44.44 35.01
C LYS A 162 47.59 45.85 35.40
N ILE A 163 46.71 46.72 35.88
CA ILE A 163 47.04 48.11 36.24
C ILE A 163 47.75 48.13 37.62
N LEU A 164 47.33 47.29 38.56
CA LEU A 164 47.91 47.15 39.91
C LEU A 164 49.36 46.62 39.94
N LYS A 165 49.87 46.05 38.85
CA LYS A 165 51.26 45.55 38.77
C LYS A 165 52.28 46.60 38.32
N LYS A 166 51.83 47.78 37.86
CA LYS A 166 52.72 48.83 37.34
C LYS A 166 53.10 49.91 38.36
N SER A 167 52.54 49.88 39.57
CA SER A 167 52.97 50.73 40.68
C SER A 167 53.59 49.85 41.78
N LYS A 168 54.83 49.45 41.56
CA LYS A 168 55.78 49.05 42.61
C LYS A 168 57.03 49.87 42.41
#